data_AF-A0A6J4WSM1-F1
#
_entry.id   AF-A0A6J4WSM1-F1
#
_cell.length_a   1.000
_cell.length_b   1.000
_cell.length_c   1.000
_cell.angle_alpha   90.00
_cell.angle_beta   90.00
_cell.angle_gamma   90.00
#
_symmetry.space_group_name_H-M   'P 1'
#
loop_
_entity.id
_entity.type
_entity.pdbx_description
1 polymer ?
#
loop_
_entity_poly.entity_id
_entity_poly.type
_entity_poly.pdbx_seq_one_letter_code
_entity_poly.pdbx_strand_id
1 'polypeptide(L)' 'MVALNRETGLKEISGRPKDPAKYPKPKCGVFGEEMIEKEVKPRGNAGRVYLPPDWVGKLVKIIRID' A
#
# COMPACT_ATOMS: atom_id res chain seq x y z
N MET A 1 61.78 -6.64 -9.34
CA MET A 1 60.88 -6.52 -8.18
C MET A 1 59.86 -5.42 -8.48
N VAL A 2 58.64 -5.66 -8.03
CA VAL A 2 57.37 -5.02 -8.39
C VAL A 2 57.33 -3.51 -8.09
N ALA A 3 56.82 -2.71 -9.04
CA ALA A 3 56.12 -1.47 -8.74
C ALA A 3 54.82 -1.47 -9.55
N LEU A 4 53.70 -1.60 -8.84
CA LEU A 4 52.38 -1.89 -9.33
C LEU A 4 51.62 -0.58 -9.55
N ASN A 5 51.43 -0.17 -10.82
CA ASN A 5 50.52 0.91 -11.16
C ASN A 5 49.07 0.41 -11.09
N ARG A 6 48.37 0.73 -10.01
CA ARG A 6 46.91 0.59 -9.89
C ARG A 6 46.31 1.97 -9.68
N GLU A 7 46.17 2.72 -10.76
CA GLU A 7 45.23 3.82 -10.85
C GLU A 7 43.87 3.22 -11.23
N THR A 8 43.11 2.85 -10.20
CA THR A 8 41.69 2.50 -10.36
C THR A 8 40.92 3.57 -9.61
N GLY A 9 40.54 4.61 -10.34
CA GLY A 9 39.69 5.68 -9.84
C GLY A 9 38.43 5.08 -9.23
N LEU A 10 38.25 5.33 -7.93
CA LEU A 10 37.02 5.09 -7.23
C LEU A 10 35.93 5.94 -7.89
N LYS A 11 35.14 5.34 -8.78
CA LYS A 11 33.84 5.90 -9.14
C LYS A 11 32.98 5.85 -7.89
N GLU A 12 32.84 7.01 -7.28
CA GLU A 12 31.84 7.32 -6.27
C GLU A 12 30.47 6.85 -6.80
N ILE A 13 29.98 5.72 -6.30
CA ILE A 13 28.56 5.36 -6.46
C ILE A 13 27.77 6.13 -5.40
N SER A 14 27.78 7.47 -5.50
CA SER A 14 26.82 8.33 -4.82
C SER A 14 25.49 8.33 -5.57
N GLY A 15 24.91 7.14 -5.72
CA GLY A 15 23.56 6.94 -6.22
C GLY A 15 22.71 6.35 -5.10
N ARG A 16 22.29 7.18 -4.14
CA ARG A 16 21.11 6.81 -3.34
C ARG A 16 19.90 7.03 -4.26
N PRO A 17 19.13 6.01 -4.67
CA PRO A 17 17.82 6.26 -5.24
C PRO A 17 16.95 6.84 -4.11
N LYS A 18 16.87 8.17 -4.07
CA LYS A 18 16.21 8.93 -3.01
C LYS A 18 14.83 9.40 -3.45
N ASP A 19 14.02 8.51 -4.02
CA ASP A 19 12.59 8.77 -4.23
C ASP A 19 11.80 7.45 -4.24
N PRO A 20 11.15 7.03 -3.14
CA PRO A 20 10.19 5.93 -3.16
C PRO A 20 8.87 6.29 -3.89
N ALA A 21 8.82 7.42 -4.61
CA ALA A 21 7.59 8.13 -4.92
C ALA A 21 7.18 8.02 -6.40
N LYS A 22 6.97 6.80 -6.92
CA LYS A 22 6.08 6.56 -8.08
C LYS A 22 5.92 5.08 -8.43
N TYR A 23 5.65 4.23 -7.44
CA TYR A 23 4.98 2.98 -7.81
C TYR A 23 3.56 3.34 -8.25
N PRO A 24 3.11 2.93 -9.45
CA PRO A 24 1.72 3.11 -9.82
C PRO A 24 0.87 2.47 -8.74
N LYS A 25 -0.08 3.22 -8.17
CA LYS A 25 -0.99 2.70 -7.14
C LYS A 25 -1.57 1.38 -7.66
N PRO A 26 -1.42 0.26 -6.92
CA PRO A 26 -1.91 -1.02 -7.39
C PRO A 26 -3.41 -0.92 -7.62
N LYS A 27 -3.86 -1.22 -8.84
CA LYS A 27 -5.30 -1.32 -9.16
C LYS A 27 -5.80 -2.63 -8.57
N CYS A 28 -6.41 -2.57 -7.40
CA CYS A 28 -7.06 -3.73 -6.79
C CYS A 28 -8.47 -3.86 -7.36
N GLY A 29 -8.73 -4.92 -8.14
CA GLY A 29 -10.07 -5.26 -8.61
C GLY A 29 -10.81 -6.08 -7.55
N VAL A 30 -12.10 -5.79 -7.36
CA VAL A 30 -12.93 -6.41 -6.32
C VAL A 30 -14.18 -6.96 -6.99
N PHE A 31 -14.46 -8.24 -6.76
CA PHE A 31 -15.67 -8.89 -7.23
C PHE A 31 -16.58 -9.12 -6.03
N GLY A 32 -17.86 -8.76 -6.17
CA GLY A 32 -18.89 -8.94 -5.16
C GLY A 32 -20.28 -8.81 -5.79
N GLU A 33 -21.28 -9.36 -5.11
CA GLU A 33 -22.69 -9.29 -5.57
C GLU A 33 -23.28 -7.89 -5.39
N GLU A 34 -22.89 -7.19 -4.33
CA GLU A 34 -23.38 -5.85 -3.99
C GLU A 34 -22.26 -5.01 -3.37
N MET A 35 -22.17 -3.71 -3.71
CA MET A 35 -21.19 -2.76 -3.20
C MET A 35 -21.91 -1.61 -2.48
N ILE A 36 -21.51 -1.34 -1.23
CA ILE A 36 -22.05 -0.24 -0.44
C ILE A 36 -20.89 0.61 0.08
N GLU A 37 -20.97 1.92 -0.16
CA GLU A 37 -20.08 2.90 0.45
C GLU A 37 -20.74 3.48 1.71
N LYS A 38 -20.02 3.39 2.84
CA LYS A 38 -20.44 3.98 4.11
C LYS A 38 -19.25 4.62 4.79
N GLU A 39 -19.50 5.77 5.41
CA GLU A 39 -18.54 6.40 6.29
C GLU A 39 -18.45 5.63 7.62
N VAL A 40 -17.22 5.46 8.11
CA VAL A 40 -16.96 4.84 9.40
C VAL A 40 -17.32 5.83 10.50
N LYS A 41 -18.34 5.50 11.31
CA LYS A 41 -18.72 6.33 12.46
C LYS A 41 -17.91 5.96 13.70
N PRO A 42 -17.47 6.93 14.52
CA PRO A 42 -16.75 6.63 15.75
C PRO A 42 -17.70 6.04 16.81
N ARG A 43 -17.23 5.02 17.52
CA ARG A 43 -17.84 4.58 18.78
C ARG A 43 -16.78 4.03 19.73
N GLY A 44 -16.46 4.83 20.75
CA GLY A 44 -15.36 4.53 21.67
C GLY A 44 -14.02 4.52 20.93
N ASN A 45 -13.20 3.51 21.17
CA ASN A 45 -11.88 3.36 20.52
C ASN A 45 -11.93 2.67 19.15
N ALA A 46 -13.13 2.44 18.59
CA ALA A 46 -13.30 1.73 17.33
C ALA A 46 -14.26 2.46 16.38
N GLY A 47 -14.02 2.27 15.09
CA GLY A 47 -14.97 2.64 14.04
C GLY A 47 -16.07 1.59 13.89
N ARG A 48 -17.28 2.02 13.55
CA ARG A 48 -18.42 1.15 13.24
C ARG A 48 -19.00 1.50 11.89
N VAL A 49 -19.35 0.47 11.14
CA VAL A 49 -20.13 0.55 9.91
C VAL A 49 -21.37 -0.30 10.11
N TYR A 50 -22.55 0.28 9.89
CA TYR A 50 -23.81 -0.45 9.93
C TYR A 50 -24.14 -0.95 8.52
N LEU A 51 -24.30 -2.26 8.38
CA LEU A 51 -24.68 -2.93 7.15
C LEU A 51 -26.18 -3.27 7.19
N PRO A 52 -26.82 -3.47 6.03
CA PRO A 52 -28.21 -3.94 5.97
C PRO A 52 -28.42 -5.21 6.80
N PRO A 53 -29.58 -5.38 7.46
CA PRO A 53 -29.85 -6.56 8.28
C PRO A 53 -29.88 -7.86 7.45
N ASP A 54 -30.19 -7.77 6.15
CA ASP A 54 -30.18 -8.91 5.23
C ASP A 54 -28.77 -9.51 5.03
N TRP A 55 -27.72 -8.73 5.32
CA TRP A 55 -26.33 -9.18 5.24
C TRP A 55 -25.86 -9.94 6.50
N VAL A 56 -26.70 -10.07 7.53
CA VAL A 56 -26.36 -10.85 8.72
C VAL A 56 -26.11 -12.31 8.33
N GLY A 57 -24.91 -12.82 8.64
CA GLY A 57 -24.48 -14.16 8.27
C GLY A 57 -23.85 -14.28 6.87
N LYS A 58 -23.74 -13.18 6.11
CA LYS A 58 -23.02 -13.13 4.83
C LYS A 58 -21.54 -12.79 5.04
N LEU A 59 -20.70 -13.21 4.09
CA LEU A 59 -19.27 -12.85 4.07
C LEU A 59 -19.09 -11.50 3.40
N VAL A 60 -18.51 -10.54 4.12
CA VAL A 60 -18.32 -9.16 3.65
C VAL A 60 -16.83 -8.84 3.60
N LYS A 61 -16.38 -8.21 2.51
CA LYS A 61 -15.03 -7.64 2.39
C LYS A 61 -15.14 -6.12 2.52
N ILE A 62 -14.32 -5.52 3.38
CA ILE A 62 -14.24 -4.07 3.58
C ILE A 62 -12.93 -3.60 2.96
N ILE A 63 -13.00 -2.51 2.19
CA ILE A 63 -11.83 -1.91 1.54
C ILE A 63 -11.79 -0.45 1.92
N ARG A 64 -10.69 -0.03 2.54
CA ARG A 64 -10.43 1.38 2.83
C ARG A 64 -9.99 2.07 1.53
N ILE A 65 -10.66 3.17 1.18
CA ILE A 65 -10.43 3.94 -0.05
C ILE A 65 -9.70 5.28 0.19
N ASP A 66 -9.45 5.62 1.45
CA ASP A 66 -8.72 6.80 1.91
C ASP A 66 -7.24 6.50 2.17
#